data_AF-A0AAD0VWC9-F1
#
_entry.id   AF-A0AAD0VWC9-F1
#
_cell.length_a   1.000
_cell.length_b   1.000
_cell.length_c   1.000
_cell.angle_alpha   90.00
_cell.angle_beta   90.00
_cell.angle_gamma   90.00
#
_symmetry.space_group_name_H-M   'P 1'
#
loop_
_entity.id
_entity.type
_entity.pdbx_description
1 polymer ?
#
loop_
_entity_poly.entity_id
_entity_poly.type
_entity_poly.pdbx_seq_one_letter_code
_entity_poly.pdbx_strand_id
1 'polypeptide(L)'
;MGYSDGLVEAMLKDFGANQGHQYKAINLYNLPFGFAYMTEAQDMYGLKVDGHLADAITKNSVGFEVGPYRKVVRKKDTRGTSLRFYFNNHRLGESTAGDDSIDLVVAEIHNATRTSTIVCSKSIEFNSEYFFNTYMRRERLRLLAQQYL
;
A
#
# COMPACT_ATOMS: atom_id res chain seq x y z
N MET A 1 -8.00 1.41 -6.08
CA MET A 1 -7.62 2.53 -5.20
C MET A 1 -6.90 3.56 -6.06
N GLY A 2 -7.19 4.85 -5.88
CA GLY A 2 -6.44 5.92 -6.56
C GLY A 2 -5.45 6.50 -5.55
N TYR A 3 -4.16 6.24 -5.72
CA TYR A 3 -3.13 6.81 -4.86
C TYR A 3 -2.88 8.27 -5.27
N SER A 4 -2.81 9.18 -4.31
CA SER A 4 -2.38 10.55 -4.56
C SER A 4 -0.87 10.61 -4.70
N ASP A 5 -0.35 11.56 -5.48
CA ASP A 5 1.09 11.76 -5.64
C ASP A 5 1.78 11.96 -4.27
N GLY A 6 1.14 12.70 -3.36
CA GLY A 6 1.66 12.90 -2.01
C GLY A 6 1.76 11.62 -1.18
N LEU A 7 0.83 10.66 -1.35
CA LEU A 7 0.92 9.35 -0.70
C LEU A 7 2.08 8.53 -1.28
N VAL A 8 2.20 8.52 -2.61
CA VAL A 8 3.30 7.81 -3.28
C VAL A 8 4.65 8.39 -2.87
N GLU A 9 4.76 9.71 -2.79
CA GLU A 9 5.96 10.40 -2.33
C GLU A 9 6.30 10.04 -0.87
N ALA A 10 5.30 10.01 0.02
CA ALA A 10 5.51 9.61 1.42
C ALA A 10 6.04 8.17 1.52
N MET A 11 5.40 7.25 0.81
CA MET A 11 5.83 5.84 0.75
C MET A 11 7.26 5.69 0.18
N LEU A 12 7.62 6.46 -0.84
CA LEU A 12 8.99 6.47 -1.38
C LEU A 12 10.01 7.03 -0.40
N LYS A 13 9.65 8.08 0.35
CA LYS A 13 10.51 8.64 1.41
C LYS A 13 10.76 7.63 2.51
N ASP A 14 9.73 6.91 2.96
CA ASP A 14 9.86 5.87 3.98
C ASP A 14 10.80 4.75 3.50
N PHE A 15 10.60 4.27 2.26
CA PHE A 15 11.47 3.25 1.66
C PHE A 15 12.94 3.71 1.57
N GLY A 16 13.16 4.96 1.16
CA GLY A 16 14.48 5.56 1.08
C GLY A 16 15.14 5.74 2.46
N ALA A 17 14.38 6.21 3.45
CA ALA A 17 14.85 6.41 4.82
C ALA A 17 15.25 5.09 5.48
N ASN A 18 14.50 4.02 5.23
CA ASN A 18 14.80 2.67 5.70
C ASN A 18 15.96 1.99 4.94
N GLN A 19 16.64 2.71 4.02
CA GLN A 19 17.70 2.19 3.16
C GLN A 19 17.29 0.88 2.47
N GLY A 20 16.01 0.76 2.09
CA GLY A 20 15.45 -0.51 1.64
C GLY A 20 16.17 -1.10 0.43
N HIS A 21 16.64 -0.24 -0.46
CA HIS A 21 17.47 -0.61 -1.61
C HIS A 21 18.83 -1.23 -1.26
N GLN A 22 19.35 -1.04 -0.04
CA GLN A 22 20.62 -1.60 0.42
C GLN A 22 20.47 -2.97 1.09
N TYR A 23 19.24 -3.42 1.34
CA TYR A 23 19.01 -4.69 1.99
C TYR A 23 19.42 -5.82 1.04
N LYS A 24 20.46 -6.59 1.40
CA LYS A 24 21.06 -7.61 0.54
C LYS A 24 20.07 -8.67 0.03
N ALA A 25 18.98 -8.91 0.76
CA ALA A 25 17.94 -9.86 0.36
C ALA A 25 16.93 -9.28 -0.65
N ILE A 26 16.92 -7.96 -0.89
CA ILE A 26 16.07 -7.32 -1.88
C ILE A 26 16.75 -7.40 -3.25
N ASN A 27 16.04 -8.00 -4.20
CA ASN A 27 16.37 -8.08 -5.62
C ASN A 27 15.15 -7.59 -6.43
N LEU A 28 15.28 -7.53 -7.76
CA LEU A 28 14.20 -6.97 -8.59
C LEU A 28 12.90 -7.80 -8.55
N TYR A 29 12.95 -9.10 -8.24
CA TYR A 29 11.77 -9.95 -8.15
C TYR A 29 10.95 -9.67 -6.88
N ASN A 30 11.61 -9.38 -5.76
CA ASN A 30 10.93 -9.14 -4.48
C ASN A 30 10.91 -7.66 -4.05
N LEU A 31 11.45 -6.75 -4.86
CA LEU A 31 11.47 -5.31 -4.62
C LEU A 31 10.08 -4.74 -4.27
N PRO A 32 8.97 -5.12 -4.93
CA PRO A 32 7.64 -4.61 -4.59
C PRO A 32 7.20 -4.98 -3.17
N PHE A 33 7.54 -6.17 -2.68
CA PHE A 33 7.27 -6.58 -1.31
C PHE A 33 8.18 -5.90 -0.31
N GLY A 34 9.47 -5.77 -0.63
CA GLY A 34 10.42 -4.98 0.16
C GLY A 34 9.94 -3.54 0.31
N PHE A 35 9.46 -2.94 -0.77
CA PHE A 35 8.84 -1.63 -0.77
C PHE A 35 7.63 -1.57 0.16
N ALA A 36 6.65 -2.47 -0.02
CA ALA A 36 5.43 -2.49 0.79
C ALA A 36 5.69 -2.68 2.29
N TYR A 37 6.71 -3.49 2.68
CA TYR A 37 7.05 -3.67 4.09
C TYR A 37 7.76 -2.49 4.73
N MET A 38 8.57 -1.79 3.96
CA MET A 38 9.40 -0.70 4.45
C MET A 38 8.70 0.66 4.35
N THR A 39 7.47 0.68 3.83
CA THR A 39 6.58 1.83 3.92
C THR A 39 5.87 1.80 5.26
N GLU A 40 5.92 2.89 6.02
CA GLU A 40 5.22 2.96 7.30
C GLU A 40 3.69 2.99 7.08
N ALA A 41 2.93 2.84 8.17
CA ALA A 41 1.47 2.90 8.11
C ALA A 41 1.00 4.29 7.65
N GLN A 42 0.27 4.33 6.54
CA GLN A 42 -0.16 5.56 5.87
C GLN A 42 -1.58 5.97 6.27
N ASP A 43 -1.84 7.28 6.33
CA ASP A 43 -3.17 7.82 6.61
C ASP A 43 -4.11 7.62 5.41
N MET A 44 -5.34 7.18 5.69
CA MET A 44 -6.38 6.98 4.68
C MET A 44 -7.26 8.20 4.44
N TYR A 45 -7.22 9.21 5.31
CA TYR A 45 -8.09 10.38 5.18
C TYR A 45 -7.93 11.07 3.83
N GLY A 46 -9.05 11.27 3.12
CA GLY A 46 -9.08 11.91 1.81
C GLY A 46 -8.69 11.01 0.62
N LEU A 47 -8.24 9.77 0.86
CA LEU A 47 -7.91 8.83 -0.21
C LEU A 47 -9.15 8.27 -0.89
N LYS A 48 -9.03 7.97 -2.19
CA LYS A 48 -10.07 7.27 -2.97
C LYS A 48 -9.90 5.76 -2.87
N VAL A 49 -10.92 5.09 -2.35
CA VAL A 49 -10.91 3.63 -2.16
C VAL A 49 -11.78 2.90 -3.19
N ASP A 50 -11.57 1.58 -3.33
CA ASP A 50 -12.44 0.73 -4.14
C ASP A 50 -13.76 0.42 -3.39
N GLY A 51 -14.71 -0.26 -4.06
CA GLY A 51 -16.00 -0.57 -3.45
C GLY A 51 -15.90 -1.46 -2.22
N HIS A 52 -15.05 -2.49 -2.28
CA HIS A 52 -14.85 -3.42 -1.18
C HIS A 52 -14.33 -2.73 0.09
N LEU A 53 -13.30 -1.90 -0.03
CA LEU A 53 -12.80 -1.09 1.08
C LEU A 53 -13.83 -0.07 1.55
N ALA A 54 -14.62 0.51 0.63
CA ALA A 54 -15.65 1.47 1.01
C ALA A 54 -16.74 0.85 1.89
N ASP A 55 -17.22 -0.33 1.52
CA ASP A 55 -18.22 -1.06 2.27
C ASP A 55 -17.67 -1.48 3.64
N ALA A 56 -16.44 -2.00 3.68
CA ALA A 56 -15.79 -2.40 4.92
C ALA A 56 -15.56 -1.24 5.89
N ILE A 57 -15.06 -0.10 5.40
CA ILE A 57 -14.85 1.10 6.22
C ILE A 57 -16.18 1.60 6.76
N THR A 58 -17.19 1.74 5.90
CA THR A 58 -18.50 2.29 6.31
C THR A 58 -19.18 1.40 7.36
N LYS A 59 -19.05 0.08 7.23
CA LYS A 59 -19.64 -0.90 8.15
C LYS A 59 -18.90 -1.04 9.48
N ASN A 60 -17.57 -1.08 9.44
CA ASN A 60 -16.76 -1.50 10.60
C ASN A 60 -16.03 -0.34 11.30
N SER A 61 -15.83 0.81 10.64
CA SER A 61 -15.13 1.96 11.25
C SER A 61 -16.06 2.77 12.15
N VAL A 62 -15.55 3.17 13.31
CA VAL A 62 -16.25 4.01 14.28
C VAL A 62 -16.15 5.48 13.89
N GLY A 63 -14.96 5.94 13.49
CA GLY A 63 -14.66 7.34 13.23
C GLY A 63 -14.76 7.76 11.77
N PHE A 64 -14.76 6.82 10.82
CA PHE A 64 -14.66 7.12 9.40
C PHE A 64 -15.76 6.44 8.58
N GLU A 65 -16.04 7.03 7.42
CA GLU A 65 -16.96 6.51 6.41
C GLU A 65 -16.44 6.87 5.02
N VAL A 66 -17.07 6.34 3.99
CA VAL A 66 -16.76 6.71 2.61
C VAL A 66 -17.83 7.65 2.06
N GLY A 67 -17.42 8.88 1.83
CA GLY A 67 -18.26 9.94 1.31
C GLY A 67 -18.34 9.96 -0.23
N PRO A 68 -18.86 11.06 -0.80
CA PRO A 68 -18.96 11.23 -2.24
C PRO A 68 -17.63 11.00 -2.96
N TYR A 69 -17.70 10.49 -4.20
CA TYR A 69 -16.53 10.17 -5.03
C TYR A 69 -15.59 9.10 -4.45
N ARG A 70 -16.11 8.23 -3.56
CA ARG A 70 -15.37 7.16 -2.87
C ARG A 70 -14.19 7.65 -2.02
N LYS A 71 -14.30 8.86 -1.48
CA LYS A 71 -13.27 9.41 -0.59
C LYS A 71 -13.52 9.03 0.86
N VAL A 72 -12.48 8.60 1.56
CA VAL A 72 -12.54 8.38 3.00
C VAL A 72 -12.67 9.73 3.70
N VAL A 73 -13.71 9.86 4.53
CA VAL A 73 -14.00 11.05 5.31
C VAL A 73 -14.27 10.68 6.76
N ARG A 74 -14.19 11.68 7.63
CA ARG A 74 -14.50 11.52 9.05
C ARG A 74 -16.01 11.62 9.24
N LYS A 75 -16.58 10.70 10.02
CA LYS A 75 -17.99 10.76 10.45
C LYS A 75 -18.23 12.05 11.25
N LYS A 76 -19.45 12.59 11.14
CA LYS A 76 -19.82 13.77 11.91
C LYS A 76 -19.66 13.51 13.41
N ASP A 77 -19.17 14.51 14.15
CA ASP A 77 -18.99 14.50 15.61
C ASP A 77 -18.02 13.45 16.18
N THR A 78 -17.26 12.74 15.33
CA THR A 78 -16.17 11.87 15.78
C THR A 78 -14.85 12.64 15.82
N ARG A 79 -14.02 12.40 16.84
CA ARG A 79 -12.70 13.02 17.00
C ARG A 79 -11.73 12.04 17.66
N GLY A 80 -10.43 12.31 17.53
CA GLY A 80 -9.40 11.55 18.23
C GLY A 80 -9.18 10.14 17.70
N THR A 81 -9.64 9.83 16.48
CA THR A 81 -9.31 8.57 15.78
C THR A 81 -8.58 8.83 14.47
N SER A 82 -7.78 7.86 14.06
CA SER A 82 -7.02 7.86 12.80
C SER A 82 -7.24 6.54 12.07
N LEU A 83 -7.53 6.60 10.77
CA LEU A 83 -7.66 5.41 9.93
C LEU A 83 -6.38 5.26 9.10
N ARG A 84 -5.68 4.15 9.29
CA ARG A 84 -4.42 3.89 8.60
C ARG A 84 -4.45 2.57 7.85
N PHE A 85 -3.67 2.49 6.78
CA PHE A 85 -3.36 1.22 6.15
C PHE A 85 -1.88 0.89 6.25
N TYR A 86 -1.56 -0.40 6.28
CA TYR A 86 -0.20 -0.92 6.21
C TYR A 86 -0.21 -2.28 5.52
N PHE A 87 0.97 -2.74 5.12
CA PHE A 87 1.13 -4.05 4.50
C PHE A 87 1.69 -5.06 5.50
N ASN A 88 1.19 -6.29 5.46
CA ASN A 88 1.63 -7.37 6.35
C ASN A 88 1.51 -8.75 5.68
N ASN A 89 1.99 -9.81 6.35
CA ASN A 89 1.82 -11.21 5.95
C ASN A 89 2.17 -11.50 4.48
N HIS A 90 3.37 -11.12 4.07
CA HIS A 90 3.89 -11.55 2.78
C HIS A 90 4.07 -13.07 2.78
N ARG A 91 3.41 -13.69 1.82
CA ARG A 91 3.43 -15.13 1.59
C ARG A 91 4.10 -15.36 0.25
N LEU A 92 5.22 -16.07 0.29
CA LEU A 92 5.91 -16.52 -0.90
C LEU A 92 5.17 -17.71 -1.47
N GLY A 93 4.95 -17.70 -2.78
CA GLY A 93 4.41 -18.85 -3.48
C GLY A 93 5.31 -20.08 -3.38
N GLU A 94 4.73 -21.27 -3.22
CA GLU A 94 5.44 -22.54 -3.36
C GLU A 94 5.72 -22.85 -4.84
N SER A 95 6.54 -22.06 -5.53
CA SER A 95 7.31 -22.43 -6.73
C SER A 95 7.91 -21.19 -7.39
N THR A 96 8.90 -21.43 -8.24
CA THR A 96 9.71 -20.45 -8.99
C THR A 96 8.93 -19.46 -9.87
N ALA A 97 7.61 -19.59 -9.96
CA ALA A 97 6.69 -18.60 -10.53
C ALA A 97 5.26 -18.94 -10.07
N GLY A 98 4.73 -18.26 -9.05
CA GLY A 98 3.32 -18.44 -8.69
C GLY A 98 2.89 -17.70 -7.42
N ASP A 99 2.24 -16.54 -7.62
CA ASP A 99 1.35 -15.84 -6.68
C ASP A 99 1.90 -15.55 -5.28
N ASP A 100 2.99 -14.78 -5.24
CA ASP A 100 3.35 -14.07 -4.03
C ASP A 100 2.20 -13.13 -3.63
N SER A 101 1.88 -13.05 -2.34
CA SER A 101 0.78 -12.22 -1.85
C SER A 101 1.14 -11.43 -0.61
N ILE A 102 0.50 -10.28 -0.43
CA ILE A 102 0.66 -9.43 0.76
C ILE A 102 -0.70 -8.91 1.22
N ASP A 103 -0.90 -8.84 2.53
CA ASP A 103 -2.14 -8.32 3.10
C ASP A 103 -2.07 -6.80 3.21
N LEU A 104 -3.00 -6.11 2.57
CA LEU A 104 -3.34 -4.73 2.89
C LEU A 104 -4.27 -4.74 4.11
N VAL A 105 -3.77 -4.27 5.24
CA VAL A 105 -4.53 -4.17 6.49
C VAL A 105 -4.95 -2.74 6.73
N VAL A 106 -6.24 -2.52 6.99
CA VAL A 106 -6.78 -1.22 7.40
C VAL A 106 -7.14 -1.31 8.88
N ALA A 107 -6.55 -0.40 9.66
CA ALA A 107 -6.76 -0.31 11.10
C ALA A 107 -7.23 1.09 11.50
N GLU A 108 -8.18 1.15 12.42
CA GLU A 108 -8.57 2.37 13.10
C GLU A 108 -7.87 2.45 14.47
N ILE A 109 -7.26 3.60 14.74
CA ILE A 109 -6.49 3.85 15.95
C ILE A 109 -7.25 4.91 16.76
N HIS A 110 -7.54 4.58 18.02
CA HIS A 110 -8.03 5.54 19.00
C HIS A 110 -6.83 6.23 19.66
N ASN A 111 -6.64 7.52 19.38
CA ASN A 111 -5.40 8.23 19.74
C ASN A 111 -5.24 8.42 21.26
N ALA A 112 -6.35 8.56 21.98
CA ALA A 112 -6.34 8.73 23.44
C ALA A 112 -5.95 7.44 24.18
N THR A 113 -6.50 6.31 23.78
CA THR A 113 -6.28 5.00 24.41
C THR A 113 -5.11 4.23 23.79
N ARG A 114 -4.61 4.68 22.63
CA ARG A 114 -3.62 3.98 21.80
C ARG A 114 -4.01 2.56 21.42
N THR A 115 -5.31 2.27 21.39
CA THR A 115 -5.84 0.98 20.97
C THR A 115 -6.14 1.00 19.47
N SER A 116 -5.82 -0.10 18.79
CA SER A 116 -6.09 -0.27 17.36
C SER A 116 -7.09 -1.41 17.11
N THR A 117 -8.03 -1.20 16.19
CA THR A 117 -8.96 -2.22 15.72
C THR A 117 -8.81 -2.42 14.22
N ILE A 118 -8.80 -3.67 13.77
CA ILE A 118 -8.75 -3.98 12.34
C ILE A 118 -10.15 -3.76 11.75
N VAL A 119 -10.24 -2.85 10.79
CA VAL A 119 -11.47 -2.54 10.06
C VAL A 119 -11.68 -3.55 8.94
N CYS A 120 -10.61 -3.89 8.22
CA CYS A 120 -10.59 -4.96 7.23
C CYS A 120 -9.15 -5.36 6.88
N SER A 121 -9.03 -6.51 6.24
CA SER A 121 -7.81 -6.97 5.59
C SER A 121 -8.16 -7.50 4.21
N LYS A 122 -7.29 -7.25 3.23
CA LYS A 122 -7.43 -7.73 1.85
C LYS A 122 -6.08 -8.25 1.36
N SER A 123 -6.05 -9.51 0.92
CA SER A 123 -4.87 -10.05 0.25
C SER A 123 -4.73 -9.42 -1.14
N ILE A 124 -3.51 -9.00 -1.47
CA ILE A 124 -3.10 -8.51 -2.77
C ILE A 124 -2.13 -9.53 -3.34
N GLU A 125 -2.56 -10.19 -4.40
CA GLU A 125 -1.70 -11.06 -5.20
C GLU A 125 -0.82 -10.23 -6.12
N PHE A 126 0.41 -10.68 -6.31
CA PHE A 126 1.39 -9.98 -7.10
C PHE A 126 2.25 -10.95 -7.90
N ASN A 127 2.31 -10.71 -9.21
CA ASN A 127 3.10 -11.53 -10.13
C ASN A 127 4.49 -10.90 -10.32
N SER A 128 5.46 -11.43 -9.58
CA SER A 128 6.86 -11.01 -9.57
C SER A 128 7.54 -11.11 -10.95
N GLU A 129 7.19 -12.14 -11.75
CA GLU A 129 7.71 -12.32 -13.11
C GLU A 129 7.18 -11.25 -14.07
N TYR A 130 5.87 -10.98 -14.02
CA TYR A 130 5.25 -9.94 -14.84
C TYR A 130 5.83 -8.56 -14.54
N PHE A 131 6.06 -8.26 -13.25
CA PHE A 131 6.72 -7.03 -12.83
C PHE A 131 8.14 -6.93 -13.41
N PHE A 132 8.96 -7.95 -13.22
CA PHE A 132 10.33 -8.00 -13.73
C PHE A 132 10.36 -7.77 -15.24
N ASN A 133 9.55 -8.51 -16.00
CA ASN A 133 9.48 -8.41 -17.45
C ASN A 133 9.02 -7.00 -17.90
N THR A 134 8.05 -6.42 -17.20
CA THR A 134 7.58 -5.05 -17.47
C THR A 134 8.67 -4.02 -17.20
N TYR A 135 9.38 -4.14 -16.08
CA TYR A 135 10.49 -3.26 -15.73
C TYR A 135 11.61 -3.34 -16.77
N MET A 136 12.07 -4.55 -17.10
CA MET A 136 13.14 -4.75 -18.08
C MET A 136 12.78 -4.21 -19.46
N ARG A 137 11.51 -4.34 -19.88
CA ARG A 137 11.03 -3.75 -21.13
C ARG A 137 11.11 -2.22 -21.09
N ARG A 138 10.68 -1.58 -20.00
CA ARG A 138 10.77 -0.12 -19.83
C ARG A 138 12.21 0.35 -19.83
N GLU A 139 13.10 -0.38 -19.16
CA GLU A 139 14.51 -0.03 -19.10
C GLU A 139 15.19 -0.09 -20.47
N ARG A 140 14.88 -1.10 -21.29
CA ARG A 140 15.34 -1.15 -22.69
C ARG A 140 14.89 0.06 -23.50
N LEU A 141 13.63 0.48 -23.35
CA LEU A 141 13.11 1.66 -24.03
C LEU A 141 13.78 2.95 -23.55
N ARG A 142 14.05 3.07 -22.24
CA ARG A 142 14.79 4.19 -21.65
C ARG A 142 16.19 4.31 -22.25
N LEU A 143 16.92 3.19 -22.31
CA LEU A 143 18.27 3.14 -22.88
C LEU A 143 18.29 3.48 -24.38
N LEU A 144 17.31 2.99 -25.15
CA LEU A 144 17.16 3.36 -26.55
C LEU A 144 16.94 4.87 -26.71
N ALA A 145 16.03 5.46 -25.92
CA ALA A 145 15.77 6.89 -25.98
C ALA A 145 17.02 7.74 -25.66
N GLN A 146 17.85 7.29 -24.72
CA GLN A 146 19.12 7.94 -24.38
C GLN A 146 20.15 7.92 -25.51
N GLN A 147 20.05 7.00 -26.47
CA GLN A 147 20.94 6.98 -27.64
C GLN A 147 20.58 8.06 -28.68
N TYR A 148 19.40 8.66 -28.58
CA TYR A 148 18.89 9.70 -29.48
C TYR A 148 18.75 11.06 -28.80
N LEU A 149 19.32 11.23 -27.60
CA LEU A 149 19.48 12.49 -26.87
C LEU A 149 20.95 12.91 -26.88
#